data_AF-A0A6A7G427-F1
#
_entry.id   AF-A0A6A7G427-F1
#
_cell.length_a   1.000
_cell.length_b   1.000
_cell.length_c   1.000
_cell.angle_alpha   90.00
_cell.angle_beta   90.00
_cell.angle_gamma   90.00
#
_symmetry.space_group_name_H-M   'P 1'
#
loop_
_entity.id
_entity.type
_entity.pdbx_description
1 polymer ?
#
loop_
_entity_poly.entity_id
_entity_poly.type
_entity_poly.pdbx_seq_one_letter_code
_entity_poly.pdbx_strand_id
1 'polypeptide(L)'
;MPHDLSNTDATTYQLEDYIYEMQCQAERGATGDGPSSDPDDVYSCLAEKESNLVLAAELGKALLSRNEILVEENERMAEEYSRKLEQLEQDKHLLRRKLTATEGEYEVKIHDLTTDLMQVRSELDSYKDSNKLSGREHTLMVEQLSEQNQRLTSKLKESCRQGDQLNQQLHHLREKMNLRRSSLSAHLTTLDSLRDEILMLSDKKMELERRLSGLADERQGLSMTLDESSDRIQILEQQKEEVEAELRSKDRDIEDLRHTNLNLSDRLEAVSRASSSPSMGHTSLMNEMDLSENETSRPHSHQDLLEMEEDVECDEPIMVPLNEADSLKQMKNEIVDAVSQLRVLADQLRHQRRNSLNSLSTNSSDDFSANAALKAGMLCTVVKEVKSLIRTCLLREAQGQCGGCGSKTGDENPRLILEQECHKALEAVDKISIELHDVKDKLKIKGDEAENLNGQVTLHQARQNALQEERDNLKQDLATTHLAKDEIVKKSWDTRDQAVARKNNCEIELARTRIDLMQVNSQLLEAITQKVELSQQLDQWQQDMQQLLDDQMRRKLTKHELLHGDPVITTDSDSSSSDKTMPRKSTKRLFNLLSLLRK
;
A
#
# COMPACT_ATOMS: atom_id res chain seq x y z
N MET A 1 86.89 59.81 -33.35
CA MET A 1 88.27 59.61 -32.87
C MET A 1 89.00 60.90 -33.19
N PRO A 2 89.66 61.57 -32.23
CA PRO A 2 90.37 62.82 -32.48
C PRO A 2 91.89 62.58 -32.44
N HIS A 3 92.43 62.06 -33.52
CA HIS A 3 93.86 62.08 -33.83
C HIS A 3 93.96 62.39 -35.33
N ASP A 4 94.95 63.23 -35.69
CA ASP A 4 95.38 63.71 -37.04
C ASP A 4 95.34 65.24 -37.24
N LEU A 5 94.61 66.00 -36.42
CA LEU A 5 94.59 67.48 -36.48
C LEU A 5 95.98 68.15 -36.29
N SER A 6 96.93 67.49 -35.61
CA SER A 6 98.26 68.06 -35.40
C SER A 6 99.07 68.26 -36.69
N ASN A 7 98.77 67.50 -37.75
CA ASN A 7 99.49 67.59 -39.02
C ASN A 7 98.86 68.66 -39.94
N THR A 8 97.55 68.87 -39.85
CA THR A 8 96.86 69.99 -40.51
C THR A 8 97.25 71.33 -39.88
N ASP A 9 97.43 71.38 -38.56
CA ASP A 9 97.78 72.62 -37.87
C ASP A 9 99.20 73.06 -38.25
N ALA A 10 100.19 72.16 -38.21
CA ALA A 10 101.58 72.45 -38.58
C ALA A 10 101.75 72.96 -40.02
N THR A 11 101.02 72.38 -40.98
CA THR A 11 101.04 72.82 -42.39
C THR A 11 100.20 74.09 -42.63
N THR A 12 99.21 74.37 -41.79
CA THR A 12 98.45 75.62 -41.84
C THR A 12 99.29 76.79 -41.31
N TYR A 13 100.04 76.62 -40.21
CA TYR A 13 100.97 77.66 -39.73
C TYR A 13 102.05 77.99 -40.77
N GLN A 14 102.65 77.00 -41.42
CA GLN A 14 103.60 77.23 -42.52
C GLN A 14 102.98 78.01 -43.68
N LEU A 15 101.72 77.72 -44.03
CA LEU A 15 100.99 78.47 -45.05
C LEU A 15 100.73 79.93 -44.65
N GLU A 16 100.34 80.16 -43.40
CA GLU A 16 100.09 81.50 -42.87
C GLU A 16 101.39 82.34 -42.83
N ASP A 17 102.51 81.74 -42.43
CA ASP A 17 103.84 82.36 -42.44
C ASP A 17 104.28 82.74 -43.87
N TYR A 18 104.16 81.82 -44.84
CA TYR A 18 104.52 82.11 -46.24
C TYR A 18 103.62 83.18 -46.90
N ILE A 19 102.32 83.23 -46.54
CA ILE A 19 101.41 84.30 -46.97
C ILE A 19 101.84 85.65 -46.38
N TYR A 20 102.26 85.67 -45.10
CA TYR A 20 102.73 86.87 -44.42
C TYR A 20 104.04 87.41 -45.02
N GLU A 21 105.02 86.55 -45.29
CA GLU A 21 106.26 86.95 -45.96
C GLU A 21 106.02 87.52 -47.36
N MET A 22 105.13 86.90 -48.16
CA MET A 22 104.71 87.42 -49.47
C MET A 22 104.05 88.80 -49.37
N GLN A 23 103.23 89.04 -48.34
CA GLN A 23 102.60 90.35 -48.11
C GLN A 23 103.66 91.41 -47.75
N CYS A 24 104.57 91.12 -46.83
CA CYS A 24 105.65 92.05 -46.46
C CYS A 24 106.63 92.34 -47.61
N GLN A 25 106.88 91.39 -48.53
CA GLN A 25 107.70 91.63 -49.72
C GLN A 25 106.94 92.44 -50.79
N ALA A 26 105.63 92.20 -50.97
CA ALA A 26 104.79 93.00 -51.87
C ALA A 26 104.67 94.47 -51.42
N GLU A 27 104.56 94.73 -50.12
CA GLU A 27 104.51 96.08 -49.57
C GLU A 27 105.81 96.85 -49.76
N ARG A 28 106.98 96.19 -49.70
CA ARG A 28 108.28 96.81 -50.02
C ARG A 28 108.36 97.20 -51.49
N GLY A 29 107.99 96.29 -52.39
CA GLY A 29 108.03 96.52 -53.84
C GLY A 29 107.08 97.62 -54.34
N ALA A 30 106.05 98.00 -53.57
CA ALA A 30 105.07 99.02 -53.94
C ALA A 30 105.52 100.47 -53.67
N THR A 31 106.68 100.69 -53.03
CA THR A 31 107.14 102.03 -52.60
C THR A 31 108.37 102.57 -53.32
N GLY A 32 108.91 101.82 -54.30
CA GLY A 32 110.00 102.27 -55.17
C GLY A 32 109.50 102.86 -56.50
N ASP A 33 109.76 104.14 -56.75
CA ASP A 33 109.33 104.87 -57.95
C ASP A 33 110.52 105.21 -58.87
N GLY A 34 110.40 104.85 -60.16
CA GLY A 34 111.28 105.30 -61.25
C GLY A 34 112.62 104.56 -61.44
N PRO A 35 113.02 104.19 -62.68
CA PRO A 35 114.25 103.45 -62.93
C PRO A 35 115.50 104.35 -63.07
N SER A 36 116.57 104.04 -62.33
CA SER A 36 117.92 104.57 -62.56
C SER A 36 118.91 103.46 -62.93
N SER A 37 119.74 103.71 -63.94
CA SER A 37 120.54 102.69 -64.60
C SER A 37 121.91 102.45 -63.95
N ASP A 38 121.94 101.81 -62.78
CA ASP A 38 123.16 101.20 -62.21
C ASP A 38 123.18 99.67 -62.42
N PRO A 39 124.29 99.07 -62.88
CA PRO A 39 124.34 97.63 -63.15
C PRO A 39 124.13 96.77 -61.90
N ASP A 40 124.60 97.22 -60.72
CA ASP A 40 124.45 96.49 -59.45
C ASP A 40 123.01 96.51 -58.91
N ASP A 41 122.21 97.51 -59.29
CA ASP A 41 120.79 97.62 -58.93
C ASP A 41 119.93 96.63 -59.75
N VAL A 42 120.30 96.40 -61.02
CA VAL A 42 119.67 95.36 -61.86
C VAL A 42 119.91 93.96 -61.29
N TYR A 43 121.12 93.65 -60.79
CA TYR A 43 121.38 92.35 -60.14
C TYR A 43 120.65 92.20 -58.81
N SER A 44 120.54 93.27 -58.02
CA SER A 44 119.82 93.27 -56.73
C SER A 44 118.32 93.09 -56.93
N CYS A 45 117.72 93.80 -57.89
CA CYS A 45 116.33 93.64 -58.30
C CYS A 45 116.05 92.25 -58.89
N LEU A 46 116.98 91.70 -59.70
CA LEU A 46 116.87 90.33 -60.21
C LEU A 46 116.85 89.31 -59.05
N ALA A 47 117.76 89.43 -58.09
CA ALA A 47 117.81 88.56 -56.91
C ALA A 47 116.54 88.68 -56.03
N GLU A 48 115.97 89.87 -55.89
CA GLU A 48 114.68 90.06 -55.21
C GLU A 48 113.54 89.39 -56.00
N LYS A 49 113.50 89.50 -57.34
CA LYS A 49 112.50 88.79 -58.16
C LYS A 49 112.68 87.27 -58.14
N GLU A 50 113.91 86.77 -58.11
CA GLU A 50 114.21 85.35 -57.92
C GLU A 50 113.75 84.86 -56.54
N SER A 51 114.00 85.62 -55.47
CA SER A 51 113.50 85.32 -54.12
C SER A 51 111.96 85.31 -54.06
N ASN A 52 111.28 86.29 -54.68
CA ASN A 52 109.82 86.32 -54.76
C ASN A 52 109.26 85.14 -55.57
N LEU A 53 109.93 84.72 -56.65
CA LEU A 53 109.54 83.55 -57.45
C LEU A 53 109.71 82.24 -56.68
N VAL A 54 110.78 82.11 -55.90
CA VAL A 54 110.99 80.96 -54.99
C VAL A 54 109.91 80.95 -53.92
N LEU A 55 109.65 82.07 -53.24
CA LEU A 55 108.65 82.17 -52.19
C LEU A 55 107.23 81.87 -52.71
N ALA A 56 106.87 82.36 -53.90
CA ALA A 56 105.61 82.03 -54.56
C ALA A 56 105.50 80.55 -54.94
N ALA A 57 106.61 79.90 -55.33
CA ALA A 57 106.65 78.46 -55.59
C ALA A 57 106.55 77.62 -54.30
N GLU A 58 107.17 78.06 -53.20
CA GLU A 58 107.05 77.43 -51.88
C GLU A 58 105.64 77.56 -51.32
N LEU A 59 105.02 78.75 -51.40
CA LEU A 59 103.61 78.95 -51.08
C LEU A 59 102.69 78.08 -51.95
N GLY A 60 102.95 78.02 -53.26
CA GLY A 60 102.22 77.14 -54.18
C GLY A 60 102.34 75.67 -53.81
N LYS A 61 103.53 75.21 -53.41
CA LYS A 61 103.78 73.85 -52.93
C LYS A 61 103.07 73.56 -51.61
N ALA A 62 103.08 74.50 -50.67
CA ALA A 62 102.36 74.39 -49.41
C ALA A 62 100.83 74.35 -49.63
N LEU A 63 100.31 75.15 -50.56
CA LEU A 63 98.89 75.14 -50.94
C LEU A 63 98.49 73.83 -51.65
N LEU A 64 99.36 73.29 -52.51
CA LEU A 64 99.15 71.97 -53.12
C LEU A 64 99.12 70.88 -52.05
N SER A 65 100.10 70.84 -51.15
CA SER A 65 100.14 69.85 -50.05
C SER A 65 98.93 69.96 -49.11
N ARG A 66 98.46 71.18 -48.80
CA ARG A 66 97.23 71.38 -48.02
C ARG A 66 95.98 70.90 -48.76
N ASN A 67 95.91 71.10 -50.07
CA ASN A 67 94.83 70.58 -50.90
C ASN A 67 94.89 69.04 -51.02
N GLU A 68 96.07 68.44 -51.12
CA GLU A 68 96.26 66.98 -51.09
C GLU A 68 95.75 66.40 -49.77
N ILE A 69 96.15 66.95 -48.62
CA ILE A 69 95.64 66.54 -47.30
C ILE A 69 94.11 66.72 -47.20
N LEU A 70 93.55 67.84 -47.70
CA LEU A 70 92.10 68.05 -47.71
C LEU A 70 91.37 67.07 -48.64
N VAL A 71 91.99 66.62 -49.73
CA VAL A 71 91.44 65.56 -50.60
C VAL A 71 91.47 64.22 -49.86
N GLU A 72 92.60 63.84 -49.25
CA GLU A 72 92.70 62.62 -48.44
C GLU A 72 91.69 62.59 -47.28
N GLU A 73 91.50 63.71 -46.59
CA GLU A 73 90.48 63.84 -45.53
C GLU A 73 89.05 63.69 -46.07
N ASN A 74 88.74 64.31 -47.22
CA ASN A 74 87.43 64.18 -47.87
C ASN A 74 87.17 62.76 -48.37
N GLU A 75 88.19 62.09 -48.94
CA GLU A 75 88.11 60.68 -49.34
C GLU A 75 87.89 59.77 -48.14
N ARG A 76 88.66 59.94 -47.05
CA ARG A 76 88.49 59.20 -45.79
C ARG A 76 87.09 59.39 -45.20
N MET A 77 86.55 60.61 -45.27
CA MET A 77 85.18 60.89 -44.83
C MET A 77 84.14 60.27 -45.78
N ALA A 78 84.34 60.30 -47.10
CA ALA A 78 83.47 59.66 -48.07
C ALA A 78 83.44 58.12 -47.89
N GLU A 79 84.58 57.48 -47.63
CA GLU A 79 84.66 56.06 -47.24
C GLU A 79 83.92 55.78 -45.93
N GLU A 80 84.06 56.65 -44.92
CA GLU A 80 83.31 56.51 -43.69
C GLU A 80 81.79 56.63 -43.90
N TYR A 81 81.35 57.52 -44.80
CA TYR A 81 79.94 57.67 -45.12
C TYR A 81 79.39 56.52 -45.98
N SER A 82 80.15 55.98 -46.94
CA SER A 82 79.74 54.81 -47.72
C SER A 82 79.64 53.56 -46.84
N ARG A 83 80.63 53.29 -45.97
CA ARG A 83 80.55 52.20 -44.96
C ARG A 83 79.33 52.33 -44.05
N LYS A 84 78.98 53.56 -43.63
CA LYS A 84 77.77 53.82 -42.82
C LYS A 84 76.48 53.61 -43.64
N LEU A 85 76.47 53.98 -44.91
CA LEU A 85 75.35 53.74 -45.82
C LEU A 85 75.11 52.23 -46.01
N GLU A 86 76.16 51.47 -46.33
CA GLU A 86 76.13 50.01 -46.49
C GLU A 86 75.61 49.32 -45.22
N GLN A 87 76.08 49.72 -44.03
CA GLN A 87 75.58 49.18 -42.77
C GLN A 87 74.09 49.47 -42.57
N LEU A 88 73.63 50.70 -42.85
CA LEU A 88 72.22 51.05 -42.75
C LEU A 88 71.35 50.31 -43.77
N GLU A 89 71.85 50.04 -44.96
CA GLU A 89 71.17 49.22 -45.96
C GLU A 89 71.08 47.75 -45.53
N GLN A 90 72.18 47.17 -45.02
CA GLN A 90 72.17 45.82 -44.44
C GLN A 90 71.18 45.71 -43.28
N ASP A 91 71.20 46.65 -42.33
CA ASP A 91 70.27 46.66 -41.19
C ASP A 91 68.81 46.82 -41.66
N LYS A 92 68.54 47.68 -42.65
CA LYS A 92 67.23 47.82 -43.30
C LYS A 92 66.77 46.52 -43.96
N HIS A 93 67.65 45.81 -44.67
CA HIS A 93 67.33 44.52 -45.29
C HIS A 93 67.08 43.42 -44.24
N LEU A 94 67.87 43.39 -43.16
CA LEU A 94 67.68 42.48 -42.03
C LEU A 94 66.37 42.76 -41.27
N LEU A 95 66.06 44.03 -41.00
CA LEU A 95 64.80 44.42 -40.35
C LEU A 95 63.58 44.08 -41.20
N ARG A 96 63.64 44.30 -42.53
CA ARG A 96 62.57 43.87 -43.45
C ARG A 96 62.36 42.35 -43.41
N ARG A 97 63.43 41.55 -43.46
CA ARG A 97 63.33 40.07 -43.37
C ARG A 97 62.76 39.62 -42.04
N LYS A 98 63.15 40.25 -40.93
CA LYS A 98 62.61 39.98 -39.59
C LYS A 98 61.12 40.31 -39.52
N LEU A 99 60.72 41.47 -40.06
CA LEU A 99 59.32 41.86 -40.13
C LEU A 99 58.49 40.82 -40.91
N THR A 100 58.89 40.48 -42.14
CA THR A 100 58.18 39.48 -42.95
C THR A 100 58.12 38.09 -42.32
N ALA A 101 59.16 37.70 -41.55
CA ALA A 101 59.14 36.45 -40.80
C ALA A 101 58.12 36.49 -39.65
N THR A 102 58.09 37.58 -38.88
CA THR A 102 57.09 37.76 -37.82
C THR A 102 55.67 37.91 -38.37
N GLU A 103 55.48 38.57 -39.51
CA GLU A 103 54.19 38.68 -40.19
C GLU A 103 53.69 37.29 -40.59
N GLY A 104 54.51 36.47 -41.26
CA GLY A 104 54.15 35.09 -41.61
C GLY A 104 53.84 34.21 -40.39
N GLU A 105 54.59 34.35 -39.28
CA GLU A 105 54.25 33.68 -38.03
C GLU A 105 52.89 34.10 -37.45
N TYR A 106 52.50 35.37 -37.60
CA TYR A 106 51.19 35.84 -37.18
C TYR A 106 50.09 35.41 -38.14
N GLU A 107 50.34 35.35 -39.45
CA GLU A 107 49.40 34.81 -40.45
C GLU A 107 49.09 33.34 -40.17
N VAL A 108 50.09 32.50 -39.85
CA VAL A 108 49.88 31.11 -39.44
C VAL A 108 49.06 31.03 -38.15
N LYS A 109 49.42 31.78 -37.10
CA LYS A 109 48.66 31.80 -35.83
C LYS A 109 47.21 32.28 -36.03
N ILE A 110 46.96 33.22 -36.94
CA ILE A 110 45.61 33.66 -37.31
C ILE A 110 44.89 32.52 -38.06
N HIS A 111 45.55 31.83 -38.99
CA HIS A 111 44.97 30.71 -39.70
C HIS A 111 44.54 29.59 -38.74
N ASP A 112 45.44 29.13 -37.86
CA ASP A 112 45.18 28.09 -36.86
C ASP A 112 43.98 28.47 -35.96
N LEU A 113 43.96 29.70 -35.44
CA LEU A 113 42.84 30.21 -34.64
C LEU A 113 41.53 30.32 -35.45
N THR A 114 41.58 30.62 -36.76
CA THR A 114 40.38 30.61 -37.61
C THR A 114 39.87 29.19 -37.88
N THR A 115 40.76 28.20 -38.01
CA THR A 115 40.35 26.79 -38.15
C THR A 115 39.76 26.25 -36.85
N ASP A 116 40.36 26.56 -35.69
CA ASP A 116 39.84 26.18 -34.37
C ASP A 116 38.46 26.81 -34.12
N LEU A 117 38.29 28.11 -34.43
CA LEU A 117 37.00 28.78 -34.34
C LEU A 117 35.96 28.18 -35.28
N MET A 118 36.34 27.71 -36.47
CA MET A 118 35.44 27.04 -37.39
C MET A 118 35.03 25.65 -36.89
N GLN A 119 35.98 24.87 -36.35
CA GLN A 119 35.72 23.56 -35.75
C GLN A 119 34.77 23.70 -34.55
N VAL A 120 35.09 24.56 -33.57
CA VAL A 120 34.25 24.78 -32.38
C VAL A 120 32.84 25.25 -32.75
N ARG A 121 32.68 26.06 -33.81
CA ARG A 121 31.36 26.43 -34.33
C ARG A 121 30.61 25.23 -34.91
N SER A 122 31.28 24.41 -35.73
CA SER A 122 30.68 23.20 -36.32
C SER A 122 30.28 22.18 -35.26
N GLU A 123 31.11 21.99 -34.22
CA GLU A 123 30.80 21.13 -33.08
C GLU A 123 29.60 21.69 -32.30
N LEU A 124 29.60 22.99 -31.99
CA LEU A 124 28.49 23.66 -31.30
C LEU A 124 27.17 23.53 -32.06
N ASP A 125 27.17 23.66 -33.39
CA ASP A 125 25.96 23.50 -34.20
C ASP A 125 25.50 22.03 -34.26
N SER A 126 26.42 21.07 -34.34
CA SER A 126 26.13 19.64 -34.18
C SER A 126 25.51 19.31 -32.81
N TYR A 127 26.05 19.88 -31.72
CA TYR A 127 25.48 19.75 -30.38
C TYR A 127 24.08 20.39 -30.28
N LYS A 128 23.86 21.56 -30.88
CA LYS A 128 22.52 22.19 -30.94
C LYS A 128 21.52 21.29 -31.67
N ASP A 129 21.89 20.70 -32.79
CA ASP A 129 20.99 19.88 -33.59
C ASP A 129 20.71 18.52 -32.94
N SER A 130 21.72 17.88 -32.35
CA SER A 130 21.54 16.71 -31.48
C SER A 130 20.59 17.01 -30.31
N ASN A 131 20.76 18.14 -29.62
CA ASN A 131 19.89 18.56 -28.53
C ASN A 131 18.45 18.90 -29.00
N LYS A 132 18.27 19.45 -30.21
CA LYS A 132 16.94 19.62 -30.82
C LYS A 132 16.28 18.28 -31.14
N LEU A 133 17.04 17.29 -31.62
CA LEU A 133 16.53 15.95 -31.93
C LEU A 133 16.12 15.22 -30.65
N SER A 134 17.01 15.14 -29.65
CA SER A 134 16.71 14.59 -28.33
C SER A 134 15.51 15.32 -27.67
N GLY A 135 15.44 16.65 -27.77
CA GLY A 135 14.29 17.42 -27.31
C GLY A 135 12.97 17.01 -27.99
N ARG A 136 12.98 16.77 -29.30
CA ARG A 136 11.81 16.26 -30.04
C ARG A 136 11.43 14.84 -29.59
N GLU A 137 12.40 13.95 -29.44
CA GLU A 137 12.19 12.58 -28.96
C GLU A 137 11.59 12.57 -27.55
N HIS A 138 12.10 13.41 -26.65
CA HIS A 138 11.51 13.61 -25.32
C HIS A 138 10.08 14.14 -25.39
N THR A 139 9.77 15.12 -26.26
CA THR A 139 8.38 15.59 -26.41
C THR A 139 7.45 14.51 -26.96
N LEU A 140 7.90 13.68 -27.91
CA LEU A 140 7.12 12.55 -28.44
C LEU A 140 6.89 11.46 -27.38
N MET A 141 7.89 11.16 -26.56
CA MET A 141 7.75 10.21 -25.44
C MET A 141 6.74 10.74 -24.40
N VAL A 142 6.80 12.03 -24.06
CA VAL A 142 5.84 12.68 -23.16
C VAL A 142 4.42 12.66 -23.75
N GLU A 143 4.26 12.91 -25.05
CA GLU A 143 2.96 12.82 -25.73
C GLU A 143 2.40 11.39 -25.69
N GLN A 144 3.21 10.37 -25.99
CA GLN A 144 2.82 8.97 -25.92
C GLN A 144 2.42 8.54 -24.49
N LEU A 145 3.19 8.93 -23.47
CA LEU A 145 2.86 8.65 -22.07
C LEU A 145 1.60 9.39 -21.61
N SER A 146 1.41 10.64 -22.06
CA SER A 146 0.19 11.42 -21.82
C SER A 146 -1.04 10.75 -22.44
N GLU A 147 -0.94 10.29 -23.69
CA GLU A 147 -2.03 9.59 -24.37
C GLU A 147 -2.34 8.24 -23.70
N GLN A 148 -1.33 7.47 -23.30
CA GLN A 148 -1.52 6.24 -22.53
C GLN A 148 -2.23 6.51 -21.20
N ASN A 149 -1.81 7.54 -20.45
CA ASN A 149 -2.46 7.96 -19.21
C ASN A 149 -3.92 8.41 -19.44
N GLN A 150 -4.21 9.13 -20.53
CA GLN A 150 -5.57 9.53 -20.89
C GLN A 150 -6.44 8.32 -21.26
N ARG A 151 -5.91 7.35 -22.02
CA ARG A 151 -6.58 6.09 -22.35
C ARG A 151 -6.86 5.25 -21.10
N LEU A 152 -5.89 5.09 -20.19
CA LEU A 152 -6.06 4.39 -18.91
C LEU A 152 -7.09 5.09 -18.00
N THR A 153 -7.01 6.42 -17.89
CA THR A 153 -8.00 7.23 -17.15
C THR A 153 -9.41 7.07 -17.73
N SER A 154 -9.53 6.95 -19.06
CA SER A 154 -10.83 6.73 -19.71
C SER A 154 -11.40 5.35 -19.41
N LYS A 155 -10.57 4.29 -19.46
CA LYS A 155 -10.94 2.93 -19.04
C LYS A 155 -11.34 2.86 -17.56
N LEU A 156 -10.62 3.56 -16.68
CA LEU A 156 -10.95 3.64 -15.25
C LEU A 156 -12.30 4.33 -15.03
N LYS A 157 -12.57 5.44 -15.75
CA LYS A 157 -13.87 6.13 -15.71
C LYS A 157 -15.01 5.24 -16.23
N GLU A 158 -14.76 4.42 -17.25
CA GLU A 158 -15.74 3.47 -17.77
C GLU A 158 -16.03 2.34 -16.77
N SER A 159 -14.99 1.72 -16.20
CA SER A 159 -15.11 0.71 -15.15
C SER A 159 -15.83 1.26 -13.91
N CYS A 160 -15.54 2.51 -13.52
CA CYS A 160 -16.25 3.20 -12.44
C CYS A 160 -17.75 3.34 -12.73
N ARG A 161 -18.13 3.81 -13.93
CA ARG A 161 -19.55 3.90 -14.36
C ARG A 161 -20.23 2.53 -14.38
N GLN A 162 -19.54 1.47 -14.81
CA GLN A 162 -20.08 0.11 -14.76
C GLN A 162 -20.29 -0.34 -13.30
N GLY A 163 -19.36 -0.02 -12.39
CA GLY A 163 -19.49 -0.23 -10.96
C GLY A 163 -20.70 0.52 -10.36
N ASP A 164 -20.90 1.78 -10.72
CA ASP A 164 -22.05 2.57 -10.30
C ASP A 164 -23.38 1.97 -10.80
N GLN A 165 -23.44 1.51 -12.05
CA GLN A 165 -24.62 0.84 -12.62
C GLN A 165 -24.94 -0.47 -11.87
N LEU A 166 -23.92 -1.29 -11.57
CA LEU A 166 -24.09 -2.52 -10.79
C LEU A 166 -24.52 -2.22 -9.35
N ASN A 167 -23.97 -1.17 -8.72
CA ASN A 167 -24.38 -0.72 -7.39
C ASN A 167 -25.83 -0.24 -7.36
N GLN A 168 -26.29 0.48 -8.39
CA GLN A 168 -27.69 0.88 -8.55
C GLN A 168 -28.61 -0.34 -8.72
N GLN A 169 -28.21 -1.34 -9.51
CA GLN A 169 -28.94 -2.60 -9.64
C GLN A 169 -29.00 -3.37 -8.32
N LEU A 170 -27.91 -3.43 -7.56
CA LEU A 170 -27.87 -4.05 -6.23
C LEU A 170 -28.76 -3.31 -5.23
N HIS A 171 -28.77 -1.97 -5.25
CA HIS A 171 -29.69 -1.16 -4.43
C HIS A 171 -31.15 -1.47 -4.77
N HIS A 172 -31.50 -1.46 -6.05
CA HIS A 172 -32.85 -1.76 -6.52
C HIS A 172 -33.30 -3.19 -6.19
N LEU A 173 -32.39 -4.18 -6.23
CA LEU A 173 -32.67 -5.55 -5.79
C LEU A 173 -32.83 -5.65 -4.26
N ARG A 174 -32.01 -4.93 -3.48
CA ARG A 174 -32.16 -4.83 -2.01
C ARG A 174 -33.49 -4.18 -1.63
N GLU A 175 -33.90 -3.12 -2.31
CA GLU A 175 -35.21 -2.47 -2.13
C GLU A 175 -36.36 -3.44 -2.45
N LYS A 176 -36.29 -4.15 -3.58
CA LYS A 176 -37.27 -5.20 -3.92
C LYS A 176 -37.35 -6.31 -2.87
N MET A 177 -36.22 -6.75 -2.31
CA MET A 177 -36.22 -7.75 -1.23
C MET A 177 -36.74 -7.17 0.09
N ASN A 178 -36.44 -5.91 0.41
CA ASN A 178 -36.98 -5.23 1.58
C ASN A 178 -38.50 -5.04 1.48
N LEU A 179 -39.03 -4.69 0.31
CA LEU A 179 -40.46 -4.60 0.02
C LEU A 179 -41.17 -5.96 0.14
N ARG A 180 -40.54 -7.03 -0.36
CA ARG A 180 -41.04 -8.40 -0.16
C ARG A 180 -41.02 -8.81 1.31
N ARG A 181 -39.96 -8.43 2.05
CA ARG A 181 -39.84 -8.70 3.49
C ARG A 181 -40.88 -7.94 4.31
N SER A 182 -41.15 -6.67 4.00
CA SER A 182 -42.18 -5.89 4.69
C SER A 182 -43.59 -6.37 4.34
N SER A 183 -43.87 -6.72 3.09
CA SER A 183 -45.12 -7.39 2.68
C SER A 183 -45.32 -8.72 3.40
N LEU A 184 -44.29 -9.58 3.45
CA LEU A 184 -44.36 -10.85 4.21
C LEU A 184 -44.58 -10.58 5.71
N SER A 185 -43.88 -9.61 6.29
CA SER A 185 -44.06 -9.21 7.68
C SER A 185 -45.49 -8.73 7.96
N ALA A 186 -46.10 -7.97 7.05
CA ALA A 186 -47.49 -7.56 7.15
C ALA A 186 -48.44 -8.77 7.10
N HIS A 187 -48.22 -9.70 6.15
CA HIS A 187 -49.01 -10.92 6.06
C HIS A 187 -48.88 -11.80 7.32
N LEU A 188 -47.68 -11.92 7.90
CA LEU A 188 -47.48 -12.60 9.18
C LEU A 188 -48.28 -11.93 10.30
N THR A 189 -48.20 -10.60 10.45
CA THR A 189 -49.01 -9.89 11.47
C THR A 189 -50.51 -10.07 11.26
N THR A 190 -51.00 -10.14 10.02
CA THR A 190 -52.43 -10.44 9.77
C THR A 190 -52.80 -11.88 10.10
N LEU A 191 -51.90 -12.84 9.84
CA LEU A 191 -52.12 -14.24 10.20
C LEU A 191 -52.13 -14.44 11.72
N ASP A 192 -51.26 -13.74 12.45
CA ASP A 192 -51.24 -13.80 13.91
C ASP A 192 -52.50 -13.16 14.50
N SER A 193 -53.00 -12.02 13.96
CA SER A 193 -54.29 -11.47 14.40
C SER A 193 -55.49 -12.39 14.13
N LEU A 194 -55.47 -13.17 13.03
CA LEU A 194 -56.50 -14.16 12.73
C LEU A 194 -56.38 -15.40 13.61
N ARG A 195 -55.16 -15.79 14.01
CA ARG A 195 -54.94 -16.86 15.00
C ARG A 195 -55.50 -16.46 16.36
N ASP A 196 -55.24 -15.23 16.81
CA ASP A 196 -55.77 -14.69 18.06
C ASP A 196 -57.31 -14.64 18.02
N GLU A 197 -57.90 -14.24 16.90
CA GLU A 197 -59.36 -14.27 16.72
C GLU A 197 -59.92 -15.71 16.78
N ILE A 198 -59.28 -16.68 16.12
CA ILE A 198 -59.66 -18.10 16.17
C ILE A 198 -59.56 -18.66 17.60
N LEU A 199 -58.50 -18.32 18.35
CA LEU A 199 -58.35 -18.72 19.75
C LEU A 199 -59.48 -18.12 20.61
N MET A 200 -59.74 -16.82 20.49
CA MET A 200 -60.83 -16.15 21.21
C MET A 200 -62.23 -16.70 20.85
N LEU A 201 -62.44 -17.17 19.61
CA LEU A 201 -63.66 -17.86 19.20
C LEU A 201 -63.72 -19.30 19.72
N SER A 202 -62.59 -20.01 19.78
CA SER A 202 -62.48 -21.34 20.36
C SER A 202 -62.77 -21.33 21.87
N ASP A 203 -62.25 -20.36 22.61
CA ASP A 203 -62.51 -20.19 24.04
C ASP A 203 -63.99 -19.87 24.30
N LYS A 204 -64.59 -18.98 23.50
CA LYS A 204 -66.04 -18.71 23.54
C LYS A 204 -66.87 -19.95 23.20
N LYS A 205 -66.44 -20.77 22.24
CA LYS A 205 -67.10 -22.04 21.91
C LYS A 205 -67.03 -23.01 23.09
N MET A 206 -65.86 -23.19 23.69
CA MET A 206 -65.66 -24.07 24.85
C MET A 206 -66.50 -23.62 26.06
N GLU A 207 -66.59 -22.31 26.32
CA GLU A 207 -67.46 -21.76 27.36
C GLU A 207 -68.96 -21.96 27.07
N LEU A 208 -69.38 -21.88 25.80
CA LEU A 208 -70.75 -22.20 25.40
C LEU A 208 -71.05 -23.71 25.50
N GLU A 209 -70.10 -24.57 25.12
CA GLU A 209 -70.20 -26.03 25.26
C GLU A 209 -70.30 -26.42 26.75
N ARG A 210 -69.53 -25.79 27.63
CA ARG A 210 -69.61 -25.95 29.10
C ARG A 210 -70.94 -25.47 29.69
N ARG A 211 -71.53 -24.40 29.14
CA ARG A 211 -72.88 -23.94 29.54
C ARG A 211 -73.96 -24.90 29.05
N LEU A 212 -73.83 -25.42 27.83
CA LEU A 212 -74.76 -26.40 27.27
C LEU A 212 -74.72 -27.74 28.01
N SER A 213 -73.54 -28.20 28.46
CA SER A 213 -73.44 -29.39 29.31
C SER A 213 -74.11 -29.15 30.67
N GLY A 214 -73.83 -28.01 31.33
CA GLY A 214 -74.50 -27.66 32.59
C GLY A 214 -76.03 -27.61 32.48
N LEU A 215 -76.57 -27.00 31.42
CA LEU A 215 -78.02 -27.01 31.15
C LEU A 215 -78.58 -28.40 30.80
N ALA A 216 -77.76 -29.29 30.23
CA ALA A 216 -78.15 -30.67 29.96
C ALA A 216 -78.19 -31.50 31.26
N ASP A 217 -77.23 -31.28 32.17
CA ASP A 217 -77.17 -31.89 33.50
C ASP A 217 -78.34 -31.41 34.37
N GLU A 218 -78.61 -30.10 34.39
CA GLU A 218 -79.79 -29.50 35.04
C GLU A 218 -81.10 -30.09 34.50
N ARG A 219 -81.24 -30.22 33.18
CA ARG A 219 -82.42 -30.85 32.55
C ARG A 219 -82.54 -32.33 32.91
N GLN A 220 -81.43 -33.06 33.01
CA GLN A 220 -81.45 -34.47 33.42
C GLN A 220 -81.86 -34.61 34.90
N GLY A 221 -81.35 -33.74 35.78
CA GLY A 221 -81.77 -33.66 37.18
C GLY A 221 -83.26 -33.36 37.31
N LEU A 222 -83.77 -32.38 36.55
CA LEU A 222 -85.20 -32.07 36.51
C LEU A 222 -86.05 -33.25 35.98
N SER A 223 -85.58 -33.97 34.95
CA SER A 223 -86.23 -35.19 34.46
C SER A 223 -86.32 -36.25 35.57
N MET A 224 -85.21 -36.51 36.28
CA MET A 224 -85.19 -37.47 37.37
C MET A 224 -86.17 -37.09 38.50
N THR A 225 -86.24 -35.80 38.88
CA THR A 225 -87.23 -35.34 39.86
C THR A 225 -88.68 -35.41 39.35
N LEU A 226 -88.89 -35.29 38.03
CA LEU A 226 -90.20 -35.48 37.42
C LEU A 226 -90.61 -36.96 37.46
N ASP A 227 -89.69 -37.86 37.11
CA ASP A 227 -89.88 -39.32 37.17
C ASP A 227 -90.17 -39.77 38.60
N GLU A 228 -89.38 -39.34 39.61
CA GLU A 228 -89.65 -39.57 41.04
C GLU A 228 -91.03 -39.05 41.47
N SER A 229 -91.46 -37.90 40.96
CA SER A 229 -92.79 -37.35 41.24
C SER A 229 -93.91 -38.15 40.56
N SER A 230 -93.65 -38.70 39.37
CA SER A 230 -94.57 -39.54 38.60
C SER A 230 -94.74 -40.91 39.28
N ASP A 231 -93.65 -41.54 39.72
CA ASP A 231 -93.69 -42.78 40.52
C ASP A 231 -94.47 -42.58 41.81
N ARG A 232 -94.26 -41.43 42.49
CA ARG A 232 -95.04 -41.07 43.69
C ARG A 232 -96.52 -40.87 43.39
N ILE A 233 -96.88 -40.27 42.24
CA ILE A 233 -98.28 -40.17 41.80
C ILE A 233 -98.84 -41.58 41.54
N GLN A 234 -98.11 -42.45 40.84
CA GLN A 234 -98.55 -43.81 40.53
C GLN A 234 -98.80 -44.65 41.79
N ILE A 235 -97.95 -44.52 42.83
CA ILE A 235 -98.15 -45.18 44.13
C ILE A 235 -99.42 -44.66 44.81
N LEU A 236 -99.68 -43.35 44.76
CA LEU A 236 -100.89 -42.75 45.33
C LEU A 236 -102.16 -43.14 44.54
N GLU A 237 -102.06 -43.32 43.23
CA GLU A 237 -103.13 -43.84 42.39
C GLU A 237 -103.45 -45.30 42.71
N GLN A 238 -102.43 -46.16 42.89
CA GLN A 238 -102.62 -47.54 43.33
C GLN A 238 -103.27 -47.62 44.72
N GLN A 239 -102.81 -46.83 45.69
CA GLN A 239 -103.43 -46.74 47.02
C GLN A 239 -104.89 -46.26 46.95
N LYS A 240 -105.19 -45.31 46.06
CA LYS A 240 -106.56 -44.86 45.81
C LYS A 240 -107.42 -45.99 45.24
N GLU A 241 -106.94 -46.72 44.23
CA GLU A 241 -107.66 -47.86 43.64
C GLU A 241 -107.88 -49.01 44.62
N GLU A 242 -106.89 -49.27 45.50
CA GLU A 242 -106.98 -50.24 46.59
C GLU A 242 -108.04 -49.83 47.61
N VAL A 243 -108.02 -48.59 48.11
CA VAL A 243 -109.05 -48.05 49.02
C VAL A 243 -110.44 -48.03 48.37
N GLU A 244 -110.54 -47.70 47.08
CA GLU A 244 -111.80 -47.83 46.35
C GLU A 244 -112.26 -49.30 46.22
N ALA A 245 -111.34 -50.26 46.07
CA ALA A 245 -111.65 -51.68 46.01
C ALA A 245 -112.08 -52.24 47.38
N GLU A 246 -111.42 -51.82 48.46
CA GLU A 246 -111.85 -52.08 49.84
C GLU A 246 -113.24 -51.50 50.09
N LEU A 247 -113.49 -50.24 49.73
CA LEU A 247 -114.81 -49.61 49.86
C LEU A 247 -115.88 -50.39 49.09
N ARG A 248 -115.62 -50.74 47.82
CA ARG A 248 -116.50 -51.62 47.03
C ARG A 248 -116.71 -53.00 47.67
N SER A 249 -115.76 -53.50 48.46
CA SER A 249 -115.94 -54.73 49.24
C SER A 249 -116.78 -54.49 50.49
N LYS A 250 -116.58 -53.39 51.21
CA LYS A 250 -117.41 -53.02 52.37
C LYS A 250 -118.84 -52.71 51.98
N ASP A 251 -119.08 -52.12 50.81
CA ASP A 251 -120.43 -51.94 50.27
C ASP A 251 -121.09 -53.29 49.99
N ARG A 252 -120.37 -54.26 49.39
CA ARG A 252 -120.86 -55.64 49.23
C ARG A 252 -121.12 -56.34 50.57
N ASP A 253 -120.20 -56.25 51.52
CA ASP A 253 -120.37 -56.77 52.88
C ASP A 253 -121.63 -56.17 53.55
N ILE A 254 -121.89 -54.87 53.33
CA ILE A 254 -123.09 -54.17 53.83
C ILE A 254 -124.36 -54.63 53.09
N GLU A 255 -124.31 -54.90 51.78
CA GLU A 255 -125.44 -55.47 51.03
C GLU A 255 -125.77 -56.90 51.47
N ASP A 256 -124.76 -57.75 51.69
CA ASP A 256 -124.92 -59.10 52.23
C ASP A 256 -125.42 -59.08 53.69
N LEU A 257 -124.91 -58.16 54.53
CA LEU A 257 -125.43 -57.93 55.88
C LEU A 257 -126.88 -57.43 55.85
N ARG A 258 -127.25 -56.55 54.91
CA ARG A 258 -128.65 -56.11 54.71
C ARG A 258 -129.52 -57.27 54.26
N HIS A 259 -129.08 -58.09 53.31
CA HIS A 259 -129.85 -59.23 52.80
C HIS A 259 -130.01 -60.34 53.86
N THR A 260 -128.96 -60.65 54.61
CA THR A 260 -129.04 -61.60 55.75
C THR A 260 -129.90 -61.06 56.89
N ASN A 261 -129.85 -59.75 57.18
CA ASN A 261 -130.73 -59.14 58.18
C ASN A 261 -132.20 -59.11 57.71
N LEU A 262 -132.45 -58.90 56.40
CA LEU A 262 -133.78 -59.08 55.79
C LEU A 262 -134.28 -60.52 55.96
N ASN A 263 -133.46 -61.51 55.58
CA ASN A 263 -133.79 -62.94 55.74
C ASN A 263 -133.99 -63.34 57.22
N LEU A 264 -133.24 -62.73 58.16
CA LEU A 264 -133.43 -62.93 59.60
C LEU A 264 -134.73 -62.26 60.10
N SER A 265 -135.08 -61.09 59.57
CA SER A 265 -136.36 -60.43 59.86
C SER A 265 -137.53 -61.26 59.33
N ASP A 266 -137.45 -61.80 58.12
CA ASP A 266 -138.45 -62.71 57.54
C ASP A 266 -138.58 -63.99 58.38
N ARG A 267 -137.47 -64.54 58.88
CA ARG A 267 -137.48 -65.69 59.80
C ARG A 267 -138.04 -65.32 61.18
N LEU A 268 -137.77 -64.13 61.70
CA LEU A 268 -138.37 -63.63 62.96
C LEU A 268 -139.88 -63.41 62.80
N GLU A 269 -140.34 -62.88 61.66
CA GLU A 269 -141.76 -62.79 61.33
C GLU A 269 -142.43 -64.16 61.16
N ALA A 270 -141.72 -65.16 60.61
CA ALA A 270 -142.21 -66.52 60.51
C ALA A 270 -142.31 -67.20 61.89
N VAL A 271 -141.32 -67.01 62.76
CA VAL A 271 -141.31 -67.55 64.13
C VAL A 271 -142.34 -66.84 65.02
N SER A 272 -142.49 -65.53 64.90
CA SER A 272 -143.49 -64.73 65.66
C SER A 272 -144.94 -65.11 65.34
N ARG A 273 -145.19 -65.77 64.20
CA ARG A 273 -146.53 -66.26 63.81
C ARG A 273 -146.86 -67.67 64.33
N ALA A 274 -145.91 -68.39 64.95
CA ALA A 274 -146.02 -69.84 65.14
C ALA A 274 -146.07 -70.35 66.59
N SER A 275 -145.89 -69.54 67.64
CA SER A 275 -146.02 -70.02 69.03
C SER A 275 -146.36 -68.94 70.06
N SER A 276 -147.22 -69.33 71.01
CA SER A 276 -147.80 -68.49 72.05
C SER A 276 -147.29 -68.85 73.45
N SER A 277 -146.68 -67.87 74.14
CA SER A 277 -146.48 -67.84 75.61
C SER A 277 -145.46 -68.87 76.18
N PRO A 278 -145.05 -68.78 77.46
CA PRO A 278 -143.94 -67.91 77.86
C PRO A 278 -142.85 -68.63 78.69
N SER A 279 -141.59 -68.17 78.67
CA SER A 279 -140.61 -68.58 79.71
C SER A 279 -139.48 -67.58 79.95
N MET A 280 -139.17 -67.39 81.22
CA MET A 280 -137.89 -66.87 81.74
C MET A 280 -136.73 -67.83 81.43
N GLY A 281 -135.49 -67.31 81.41
CA GLY A 281 -134.27 -68.13 81.30
C GLY A 281 -132.99 -67.30 81.22
N HIS A 282 -132.32 -67.09 82.35
CA HIS A 282 -130.97 -66.50 82.44
C HIS A 282 -129.88 -67.58 82.36
N THR A 283 -128.73 -67.28 81.73
CA THR A 283 -127.35 -67.78 81.99
C THR A 283 -126.42 -67.04 81.00
N SER A 284 -125.27 -66.42 81.32
CA SER A 284 -124.21 -66.56 82.33
C SER A 284 -123.05 -67.50 81.95
N LEU A 285 -121.90 -66.88 81.63
CA LEU A 285 -120.49 -67.26 81.86
C LEU A 285 -120.07 -68.75 81.76
N MET A 286 -119.09 -69.03 80.88
CA MET A 286 -117.90 -69.85 81.25
C MET A 286 -116.72 -69.63 80.29
N ASN A 287 -115.52 -69.98 80.75
CA ASN A 287 -114.20 -69.77 80.14
C ASN A 287 -113.71 -70.93 79.25
N GLU A 288 -112.79 -70.58 78.33
CA GLU A 288 -111.53 -71.26 77.94
C GLU A 288 -111.49 -72.66 77.31
N MET A 289 -110.36 -72.89 76.61
CA MET A 289 -109.89 -74.12 75.94
C MET A 289 -110.67 -74.50 74.66
N ASP A 290 -110.05 -74.97 73.57
CA ASP A 290 -108.65 -75.36 73.36
C ASP A 290 -108.30 -75.51 71.87
N LEU A 291 -106.99 -75.52 71.53
CA LEU A 291 -106.34 -76.28 70.42
C LEU A 291 -106.74 -75.97 68.94
N SER A 292 -105.90 -76.12 67.90
CA SER A 292 -104.49 -76.56 67.77
C SER A 292 -103.92 -76.31 66.35
N GLU A 293 -102.62 -75.97 66.25
CA GLU A 293 -101.59 -76.51 65.31
C GLU A 293 -101.77 -76.36 63.76
N ASN A 294 -100.72 -76.27 62.90
CA ASN A 294 -99.27 -76.17 63.13
C ASN A 294 -98.53 -75.47 61.95
N GLU A 295 -97.47 -74.71 62.30
CA GLU A 295 -96.10 -74.67 61.73
C GLU A 295 -95.80 -74.67 60.21
N THR A 296 -94.69 -74.09 59.71
CA THR A 296 -93.47 -73.46 60.28
C THR A 296 -93.06 -72.28 59.33
N SER A 297 -92.04 -71.41 59.52
CA SER A 297 -90.88 -71.37 60.43
C SER A 297 -90.38 -69.93 60.74
N ARG A 298 -89.16 -69.84 61.29
CA ARG A 298 -88.32 -68.65 61.62
C ARG A 298 -86.83 -69.02 61.26
N PRO A 299 -85.72 -68.37 61.71
CA PRO A 299 -85.54 -67.22 62.64
C PRO A 299 -84.47 -66.13 62.27
N HIS A 300 -84.66 -64.91 62.83
CA HIS A 300 -83.64 -64.08 63.58
C HIS A 300 -82.44 -63.41 62.84
N SER A 301 -81.79 -62.33 63.33
CA SER A 301 -82.05 -61.36 64.44
C SER A 301 -81.01 -60.20 64.43
N HIS A 302 -81.40 -59.03 64.97
CA HIS A 302 -80.65 -57.99 65.76
C HIS A 302 -79.10 -58.12 65.97
N GLN A 303 -78.28 -57.06 66.18
CA GLN A 303 -78.47 -55.58 66.31
C GLN A 303 -77.12 -54.86 66.60
N ASP A 304 -77.06 -53.54 66.32
CA ASP A 304 -76.20 -52.44 66.85
C ASP A 304 -74.65 -52.42 66.93
N LEU A 305 -74.16 -51.21 66.61
CA LEU A 305 -73.06 -50.37 67.15
C LEU A 305 -71.58 -50.85 67.27
N LEU A 306 -70.75 -50.16 66.46
CA LEU A 306 -69.55 -49.34 66.79
C LEU A 306 -68.33 -49.90 67.57
N GLU A 307 -67.15 -49.60 66.97
CA GLU A 307 -65.87 -49.14 67.60
C GLU A 307 -65.11 -50.09 68.57
N MET A 308 -63.77 -50.18 68.61
CA MET A 308 -62.65 -49.77 67.74
C MET A 308 -61.36 -50.53 68.22
N GLU A 309 -60.20 -50.33 67.57
CA GLU A 309 -58.82 -50.70 68.01
C GLU A 309 -58.48 -52.22 67.99
N GLU A 310 -57.53 -52.68 67.16
CA GLU A 310 -56.05 -52.79 67.37
C GLU A 310 -55.70 -53.81 68.48
N ASP A 311 -54.93 -54.89 68.24
CA ASP A 311 -53.53 -54.85 67.77
C ASP A 311 -52.99 -56.22 67.24
N VAL A 312 -51.70 -56.26 66.87
CA VAL A 312 -50.93 -57.34 66.22
C VAL A 312 -50.21 -58.28 67.21
N GLU A 313 -50.08 -59.60 66.91
CA GLU A 313 -48.80 -60.37 66.88
C GLU A 313 -49.03 -61.87 66.52
N CYS A 314 -48.00 -62.54 65.99
CA CYS A 314 -48.03 -63.90 65.44
C CYS A 314 -47.60 -64.97 66.45
N ASP A 315 -47.98 -66.25 66.23
CA ASP A 315 -46.99 -67.35 66.21
C ASP A 315 -47.52 -68.67 65.61
N GLU A 316 -46.59 -69.48 65.09
CA GLU A 316 -46.78 -70.78 64.42
C GLU A 316 -46.90 -71.96 65.44
N PRO A 317 -47.35 -73.20 65.09
CA PRO A 317 -46.56 -74.10 64.22
C PRO A 317 -47.29 -75.22 63.39
N ILE A 318 -46.72 -75.51 62.20
CA ILE A 318 -46.44 -76.86 61.63
C ILE A 318 -47.60 -77.76 61.10
N MET A 319 -47.80 -77.66 59.77
CA MET A 319 -47.80 -78.73 58.71
C MET A 319 -48.92 -79.80 58.49
N VAL A 320 -49.62 -79.63 57.32
CA VAL A 320 -49.71 -80.54 56.12
C VAL A 320 -50.41 -81.93 56.25
N PRO A 321 -51.16 -82.45 55.23
CA PRO A 321 -51.08 -82.19 53.77
C PRO A 321 -52.33 -81.57 53.08
N LEU A 322 -52.14 -80.60 52.18
CA LEU A 322 -52.10 -80.74 50.70
C LEU A 322 -53.42 -81.23 50.05
N ASN A 323 -54.20 -80.27 49.53
CA ASN A 323 -55.44 -80.50 48.77
C ASN A 323 -55.29 -80.11 47.29
N GLU A 324 -55.81 -80.95 46.40
CA GLU A 324 -55.69 -80.86 44.93
C GLU A 324 -56.44 -79.66 44.31
N ALA A 325 -57.27 -78.96 45.09
CA ALA A 325 -58.19 -77.93 44.62
C ALA A 325 -57.51 -76.65 44.13
N ASP A 326 -56.42 -76.22 44.76
CA ASP A 326 -55.72 -74.99 44.36
C ASP A 326 -54.78 -75.22 43.17
N SER A 327 -54.21 -76.42 43.04
CA SER A 327 -53.49 -76.86 41.83
C SER A 327 -54.40 -76.82 40.59
N LEU A 328 -55.69 -77.19 40.74
CA LEU A 328 -56.70 -77.11 39.69
C LEU A 328 -57.05 -75.66 39.30
N LYS A 329 -57.11 -74.73 40.26
CA LYS A 329 -57.32 -73.30 39.96
C LYS A 329 -56.10 -72.70 39.25
N GLN A 330 -54.89 -73.06 39.69
CA GLN A 330 -53.64 -72.59 39.09
C GLN A 330 -53.50 -73.06 37.64
N MET A 331 -53.69 -74.36 37.37
CA MET A 331 -53.75 -74.88 35.99
C MET A 331 -54.85 -74.23 35.13
N LYS A 332 -56.02 -73.91 35.71
CA LYS A 332 -57.08 -73.22 34.96
C LYS A 332 -56.64 -71.83 34.51
N ASN A 333 -55.94 -71.07 35.36
CA ASN A 333 -55.42 -69.76 35.01
C ASN A 333 -54.30 -69.85 33.96
N GLU A 334 -53.36 -70.77 34.13
CA GLU A 334 -52.30 -71.05 33.13
C GLU A 334 -52.88 -71.41 31.75
N ILE A 335 -54.00 -72.14 31.70
CA ILE A 335 -54.70 -72.45 30.44
C ILE A 335 -55.34 -71.20 29.82
N VAL A 336 -55.88 -70.27 30.62
CA VAL A 336 -56.40 -68.98 30.11
C VAL A 336 -55.27 -68.16 29.49
N ASP A 337 -54.13 -68.05 30.17
CA ASP A 337 -52.97 -67.31 29.70
C ASP A 337 -52.35 -67.95 28.45
N ALA A 338 -52.30 -69.29 28.37
CA ALA A 338 -51.88 -69.98 27.16
C ALA A 338 -52.84 -69.72 25.97
N VAL A 339 -54.16 -69.67 26.21
CA VAL A 339 -55.15 -69.34 25.16
C VAL A 339 -55.03 -67.88 24.70
N SER A 340 -54.82 -66.94 25.62
CA SER A 340 -54.67 -65.51 25.27
C SER A 340 -53.39 -65.26 24.47
N GLN A 341 -52.26 -65.83 24.90
CA GLN A 341 -50.99 -65.77 24.16
C GLN A 341 -51.09 -66.41 22.77
N LEU A 342 -51.76 -67.57 22.64
CA LEU A 342 -51.99 -68.22 21.34
C LEU A 342 -52.87 -67.39 20.40
N ARG A 343 -53.84 -66.61 20.92
CA ARG A 343 -54.62 -65.66 20.09
C ARG A 343 -53.76 -64.47 19.65
N VAL A 344 -52.96 -63.88 20.54
CA VAL A 344 -52.03 -62.80 20.18
C VAL A 344 -51.07 -63.25 19.07
N LEU A 345 -50.52 -64.46 19.16
CA LEU A 345 -49.69 -65.04 18.09
C LEU A 345 -50.47 -65.29 16.80
N ALA A 346 -51.73 -65.74 16.87
CA ALA A 346 -52.61 -65.87 15.71
C ALA A 346 -52.87 -64.52 15.02
N ASP A 347 -53.08 -63.45 15.79
CA ASP A 347 -53.34 -62.10 15.28
C ASP A 347 -52.09 -61.36 14.81
N GLN A 348 -50.91 -61.68 15.35
CA GLN A 348 -49.61 -61.29 14.79
C GLN A 348 -49.36 -61.97 13.44
N LEU A 349 -49.59 -63.29 13.31
CA LEU A 349 -49.52 -64.00 12.03
C LEU A 349 -50.54 -63.47 11.00
N ARG A 350 -51.73 -63.05 11.45
CA ARG A 350 -52.71 -62.33 10.61
C ARG A 350 -52.25 -60.92 10.23
N HIS A 351 -51.59 -60.17 11.12
CA HIS A 351 -51.04 -58.84 10.81
C HIS A 351 -49.88 -58.89 9.83
N GLN A 352 -48.98 -59.88 9.96
CA GLN A 352 -47.90 -60.10 9.01
C GLN A 352 -48.43 -60.37 7.59
N ARG A 353 -49.61 -60.99 7.48
CA ARG A 353 -50.37 -61.15 6.22
C ARG A 353 -51.06 -59.86 5.74
N ARG A 354 -51.36 -58.89 6.61
CA ARG A 354 -52.04 -57.61 6.25
C ARG A 354 -51.07 -56.53 5.81
N ASN A 355 -49.87 -56.46 6.40
CA ASN A 355 -48.89 -55.37 6.17
C ASN A 355 -48.33 -55.27 4.73
N SER A 356 -48.79 -56.08 3.78
CA SER A 356 -48.44 -55.96 2.36
C SER A 356 -49.63 -55.82 1.41
N LEU A 357 -50.84 -55.57 1.92
CA LEU A 357 -51.98 -55.15 1.12
C LEU A 357 -52.41 -53.73 1.52
N ASN A 358 -51.86 -52.74 0.82
CA ASN A 358 -52.36 -51.36 0.86
C ASN A 358 -53.72 -51.25 0.17
N SER A 359 -54.79 -51.70 0.82
CA SER A 359 -56.15 -51.20 0.57
C SER A 359 -57.08 -51.44 1.75
N LEU A 360 -57.68 -50.35 2.20
CA LEU A 360 -58.81 -50.23 3.13
C LEU A 360 -59.75 -51.45 3.21
N SER A 361 -59.94 -51.99 4.41
CA SER A 361 -61.27 -52.42 4.91
C SER A 361 -61.20 -52.62 6.43
N THR A 362 -61.84 -51.71 7.16
CA THR A 362 -62.25 -51.91 8.55
C THR A 362 -63.30 -53.02 8.62
N ASN A 363 -63.21 -53.93 9.60
CA ASN A 363 -64.35 -54.40 10.42
C ASN A 363 -63.94 -55.52 11.40
N SER A 364 -64.68 -55.59 12.52
CA SER A 364 -64.61 -56.59 13.60
C SER A 364 -63.28 -56.66 14.36
N SER A 365 -63.17 -55.78 15.36
CA SER A 365 -62.67 -56.21 16.67
C SER A 365 -63.89 -56.75 17.43
N ASP A 366 -63.98 -58.07 17.58
CA ASP A 366 -64.91 -58.66 18.54
C ASP A 366 -64.19 -58.72 19.89
N ASP A 367 -64.39 -57.69 20.71
CA ASP A 367 -63.81 -57.61 22.05
C ASP A 367 -64.29 -58.78 22.93
N PHE A 368 -63.34 -59.57 23.42
CA PHE A 368 -63.64 -60.70 24.31
C PHE A 368 -63.30 -60.35 25.75
N SER A 369 -64.32 -59.94 26.51
CA SER A 369 -64.18 -59.65 27.94
C SER A 369 -63.76 -60.89 28.75
N ALA A 370 -62.85 -60.70 29.71
CA ALA A 370 -62.18 -61.77 30.46
C ALA A 370 -63.11 -62.67 31.30
N ASN A 371 -64.39 -62.32 31.45
CA ASN A 371 -65.39 -63.08 32.21
C ASN A 371 -66.21 -64.08 31.37
N ALA A 372 -65.95 -64.20 30.06
CA ALA A 372 -66.64 -65.16 29.20
C ALA A 372 -66.17 -66.61 29.48
N ALA A 373 -67.06 -67.41 30.08
CA ALA A 373 -66.77 -68.78 30.50
C ALA A 373 -66.09 -69.64 29.42
N LEU A 374 -64.98 -70.29 29.79
CA LEU A 374 -64.24 -71.25 28.96
C LEU A 374 -65.14 -72.42 28.54
N LYS A 375 -65.82 -72.29 27.39
CA LYS A 375 -66.52 -73.42 26.77
C LYS A 375 -65.50 -74.47 26.35
N ALA A 376 -65.74 -75.71 26.75
CA ALA A 376 -64.92 -76.86 26.38
C ALA A 376 -64.73 -76.89 24.86
N GLY A 377 -63.47 -76.91 24.42
CA GLY A 377 -63.10 -76.85 23.00
C GLY A 377 -62.51 -75.51 22.52
N MET A 378 -62.61 -74.40 23.26
CA MET A 378 -62.03 -73.11 22.81
C MET A 378 -60.50 -73.13 22.62
N LEU A 379 -59.75 -73.77 23.52
CA LEU A 379 -58.31 -74.00 23.31
C LEU A 379 -58.08 -74.86 22.04
N CYS A 380 -58.94 -75.85 21.81
CA CYS A 380 -58.84 -76.74 20.66
C CYS A 380 -59.17 -76.03 19.33
N THR A 381 -60.08 -75.05 19.30
CA THR A 381 -60.33 -74.21 18.12
C THR A 381 -59.18 -73.23 17.89
N VAL A 382 -58.70 -72.53 18.91
CA VAL A 382 -57.55 -71.60 18.79
C VAL A 382 -56.29 -72.36 18.33
N VAL A 383 -55.99 -73.53 18.90
CA VAL A 383 -54.86 -74.37 18.46
C VAL A 383 -55.07 -74.91 17.04
N LYS A 384 -56.30 -75.24 16.62
CA LYS A 384 -56.59 -75.62 15.22
C LYS A 384 -56.44 -74.43 14.26
N GLU A 385 -56.83 -73.23 14.66
CA GLU A 385 -56.62 -71.99 13.90
C GLU A 385 -55.14 -71.65 13.78
N VAL A 386 -54.38 -71.64 14.87
CA VAL A 386 -52.92 -71.43 14.88
C VAL A 386 -52.23 -72.50 14.03
N LYS A 387 -52.59 -73.78 14.19
CA LYS A 387 -52.07 -74.88 13.35
C LYS A 387 -52.43 -74.70 11.88
N SER A 388 -53.62 -74.18 11.56
CA SER A 388 -54.03 -73.87 10.19
C SER A 388 -53.22 -72.71 9.62
N LEU A 389 -53.08 -71.60 10.37
CA LEU A 389 -52.28 -70.43 10.01
C LEU A 389 -50.81 -70.79 9.79
N ILE A 390 -50.18 -71.49 10.74
CA ILE A 390 -48.80 -71.99 10.62
C ILE A 390 -48.67 -72.90 9.40
N ARG A 391 -49.59 -73.85 9.19
CA ARG A 391 -49.56 -74.73 8.02
C ARG A 391 -49.74 -73.96 6.71
N THR A 392 -50.49 -72.85 6.73
CA THR A 392 -50.67 -71.96 5.58
C THR A 392 -49.42 -71.11 5.32
N CYS A 393 -48.70 -70.67 6.36
CA CYS A 393 -47.40 -70.00 6.22
C CYS A 393 -46.32 -70.96 5.72
N LEU A 394 -46.20 -72.16 6.31
CA LEU A 394 -45.24 -73.18 5.87
C LEU A 394 -45.53 -73.68 4.44
N LEU A 395 -46.81 -73.79 4.04
CA LEU A 395 -47.18 -74.08 2.64
C LEU A 395 -46.84 -72.93 1.70
N ARG A 396 -46.88 -71.67 2.17
CA ARG A 396 -46.51 -70.47 1.40
C ARG A 396 -45.00 -70.41 1.18
N GLU A 397 -44.21 -70.66 2.23
CA GLU A 397 -42.75 -70.77 2.16
C GLU A 397 -42.31 -71.95 1.27
N ALA A 398 -42.89 -73.14 1.46
CA ALA A 398 -42.62 -74.31 0.64
C ALA A 398 -43.06 -74.17 -0.83
N GLN A 399 -43.93 -73.20 -1.15
CA GLN A 399 -44.34 -72.86 -2.52
C GLN A 399 -43.66 -71.59 -3.05
N GLY A 400 -42.63 -71.05 -2.37
CA GLY A 400 -41.85 -69.91 -2.84
C GLY A 400 -42.63 -68.59 -2.98
N GLN A 401 -43.81 -68.49 -2.35
CA GLN A 401 -44.71 -67.36 -2.51
C GLN A 401 -44.23 -66.18 -1.65
N CYS A 402 -43.88 -65.07 -2.31
CA CYS A 402 -43.47 -63.84 -1.65
C CYS A 402 -44.50 -63.44 -0.59
N GLY A 403 -44.03 -63.28 0.66
CA GLY A 403 -44.85 -62.88 1.80
C GLY A 403 -45.57 -61.53 1.61
N GLY A 404 -45.07 -60.71 0.69
CA GLY A 404 -45.67 -59.45 0.30
C GLY A 404 -46.84 -59.59 -0.69
N CYS A 405 -46.54 -59.86 -1.96
CA CYS A 405 -47.50 -59.67 -3.05
C CYS A 405 -48.52 -60.79 -3.26
N GLY A 406 -48.34 -61.97 -2.65
CA GLY A 406 -49.32 -63.07 -2.70
C GLY A 406 -49.52 -63.73 -4.07
N SER A 407 -48.84 -63.28 -5.13
CA SER A 407 -48.77 -63.99 -6.40
C SER A 407 -48.15 -65.36 -6.20
N LYS A 408 -48.78 -66.38 -6.79
CA LYS A 408 -48.04 -67.60 -7.15
C LYS A 408 -46.98 -67.17 -8.16
N THR A 409 -45.71 -67.48 -7.90
CA THR A 409 -44.66 -67.51 -8.92
C THR A 409 -45.01 -68.63 -9.91
N GLY A 410 -45.84 -68.32 -10.90
CA GLY A 410 -46.10 -69.21 -12.02
C GLY A 410 -44.86 -69.24 -12.90
N ASP A 411 -44.16 -70.38 -12.92
CA ASP A 411 -43.07 -70.80 -13.82
C ASP A 411 -41.87 -69.86 -14.07
N GLU A 412 -41.82 -68.65 -13.51
CA GLU A 412 -40.60 -67.84 -13.51
C GLU A 412 -39.78 -68.10 -12.25
N ASN A 413 -38.56 -68.61 -12.46
CA ASN A 413 -37.64 -69.04 -11.40
C ASN A 413 -37.43 -67.92 -10.36
N PRO A 414 -37.50 -68.22 -9.03
CA PRO A 414 -37.24 -67.23 -7.99
C PRO A 414 -35.80 -66.66 -8.07
N ARG A 415 -34.88 -67.45 -8.65
CA ARG A 415 -33.53 -67.02 -9.01
C ARG A 415 -33.52 -65.89 -10.06
N LEU A 416 -34.40 -65.94 -11.06
CA LEU A 416 -34.49 -64.92 -12.11
C LEU A 416 -34.98 -63.58 -11.56
N ILE A 417 -35.92 -63.61 -10.60
CA ILE A 417 -36.42 -62.42 -9.91
C ILE A 417 -35.30 -61.78 -9.08
N LEU A 418 -34.55 -62.58 -8.31
CA LEU A 418 -33.37 -62.10 -7.57
C LEU A 418 -32.26 -61.57 -8.50
N GLU A 419 -32.02 -62.21 -9.65
CA GLU A 419 -31.07 -61.73 -10.66
C GLU A 419 -31.52 -60.40 -11.29
N GLN A 420 -32.83 -60.18 -11.50
CA GLN A 420 -33.40 -58.90 -11.95
C GLN A 420 -33.35 -57.81 -10.88
N GLU A 421 -33.64 -58.13 -9.61
CA GLU A 421 -33.53 -57.18 -8.50
C GLU A 421 -32.07 -56.78 -8.25
N CYS A 422 -31.14 -57.74 -8.36
CA CYS A 422 -29.71 -57.47 -8.29
C CYS A 422 -29.23 -56.60 -9.47
N HIS A 423 -29.70 -56.84 -10.70
CA HIS A 423 -29.44 -55.95 -11.84
C HIS A 423 -29.96 -54.53 -11.58
N LYS A 424 -31.21 -54.36 -11.12
CA LYS A 424 -31.77 -53.03 -10.81
C LYS A 424 -30.99 -52.30 -9.70
N ALA A 425 -30.49 -53.04 -8.71
CA ALA A 425 -29.63 -52.49 -7.67
C ALA A 425 -28.25 -52.06 -8.22
N LEU A 426 -27.65 -52.85 -9.11
CA LEU A 426 -26.40 -52.51 -9.80
C LEU A 426 -26.59 -51.29 -10.72
N GLU A 427 -27.64 -51.23 -11.52
CA GLU A 427 -28.00 -50.06 -12.35
C GLU A 427 -28.19 -48.80 -11.51
N ALA A 428 -28.79 -48.91 -10.32
CA ALA A 428 -28.93 -47.78 -9.38
C ALA A 428 -27.57 -47.35 -8.80
N VAL A 429 -26.67 -48.29 -8.47
CA VAL A 429 -25.31 -48.00 -7.99
C VAL A 429 -24.46 -47.36 -9.09
N ASP A 430 -24.55 -47.84 -10.33
CA ASP A 430 -23.85 -47.26 -11.47
C ASP A 430 -24.36 -45.86 -11.78
N LYS A 431 -25.67 -45.63 -11.74
CA LYS A 431 -26.27 -44.32 -11.92
C LYS A 431 -25.83 -43.33 -10.83
N ILE A 432 -25.86 -43.74 -9.56
CA ILE A 432 -25.33 -42.92 -8.44
C ILE A 432 -23.83 -42.67 -8.61
N SER A 433 -23.06 -43.65 -9.12
CA SER A 433 -21.63 -43.50 -9.37
C SER A 433 -21.34 -42.48 -10.48
N ILE A 434 -22.14 -42.46 -11.55
CA ILE A 434 -22.09 -41.46 -12.61
C ILE A 434 -22.46 -40.07 -12.06
N GLU A 435 -23.57 -39.95 -11.32
CA GLU A 435 -23.98 -38.68 -10.69
C GLU A 435 -22.93 -38.14 -9.72
N LEU A 436 -22.28 -39.01 -8.94
CA LEU A 436 -21.18 -38.64 -8.03
C LEU A 436 -19.92 -38.21 -8.80
N HIS A 437 -19.60 -38.84 -9.94
CA HIS A 437 -18.52 -38.40 -10.83
C HIS A 437 -18.80 -37.01 -11.41
N ASP A 438 -20.01 -36.79 -11.90
CA ASP A 438 -20.51 -35.51 -12.41
C ASP A 438 -20.41 -34.39 -11.37
N VAL A 439 -20.80 -34.67 -10.12
CA VAL A 439 -20.67 -33.73 -9.00
C VAL A 439 -19.20 -33.48 -8.64
N LYS A 440 -18.35 -34.51 -8.68
CA LYS A 440 -16.91 -34.40 -8.41
C LYS A 440 -16.20 -33.52 -9.44
N ASP A 441 -16.54 -33.64 -10.72
CA ASP A 441 -15.92 -32.82 -11.76
C ASP A 441 -16.48 -31.38 -11.76
N LYS A 442 -17.77 -31.19 -11.46
CA LYS A 442 -18.32 -29.84 -11.17
C LYS A 442 -17.63 -29.20 -9.96
N LEU A 443 -17.30 -29.98 -8.92
CA LEU A 443 -16.56 -29.50 -7.75
C LEU A 443 -15.12 -29.10 -8.11
N LYS A 444 -14.42 -29.87 -8.96
CA LYS A 444 -13.09 -29.50 -9.47
C LYS A 444 -13.14 -28.18 -10.23
N ILE A 445 -14.04 -28.05 -11.21
CA ILE A 445 -14.19 -26.81 -12.00
C ILE A 445 -14.46 -25.61 -11.08
N LYS A 446 -15.26 -25.78 -10.02
CA LYS A 446 -15.49 -24.73 -9.02
C LYS A 446 -14.29 -24.46 -8.12
N GLY A 447 -13.44 -25.46 -7.87
CA GLY A 447 -12.13 -25.29 -7.24
C GLY A 447 -11.19 -24.46 -8.13
N ASP A 448 -11.03 -24.84 -9.40
CA ASP A 448 -10.19 -24.15 -10.38
C ASP A 448 -10.65 -22.69 -10.59
N GLU A 449 -11.96 -22.46 -10.65
CA GLU A 449 -12.55 -21.10 -10.67
C GLU A 449 -12.21 -20.31 -9.40
N ALA A 450 -12.29 -20.93 -8.22
CA ALA A 450 -11.97 -20.28 -6.94
C ALA A 450 -10.48 -19.97 -6.81
N GLU A 451 -9.59 -20.86 -7.27
CA GLU A 451 -8.14 -20.64 -7.31
C GLU A 451 -7.78 -19.51 -8.29
N ASN A 452 -8.40 -19.47 -9.47
CA ASN A 452 -8.24 -18.37 -10.43
C ASN A 452 -8.72 -17.02 -9.87
N LEU A 453 -9.90 -16.99 -9.23
CA LEU A 453 -10.42 -15.78 -8.58
C LEU A 453 -9.51 -15.33 -7.43
N ASN A 454 -8.97 -16.26 -6.62
CA ASN A 454 -7.99 -15.97 -5.58
C ASN A 454 -6.66 -15.43 -6.17
N GLY A 455 -6.20 -15.99 -7.31
CA GLY A 455 -5.08 -15.46 -8.09
C GLY A 455 -5.32 -14.03 -8.59
N GLN A 456 -6.53 -13.72 -9.05
CA GLN A 456 -6.90 -12.36 -9.44
C GLN A 456 -6.94 -11.42 -8.23
N VAL A 457 -7.53 -11.83 -7.10
CA VAL A 457 -7.56 -11.04 -5.86
C VAL A 457 -6.14 -10.74 -5.37
N THR A 458 -5.23 -11.71 -5.33
CA THR A 458 -3.84 -11.47 -4.93
C THR A 458 -3.10 -10.52 -5.87
N LEU A 459 -3.32 -10.62 -7.20
CA LEU A 459 -2.78 -9.67 -8.18
C LEU A 459 -3.35 -8.25 -8.00
N HIS A 460 -4.65 -8.12 -7.73
CA HIS A 460 -5.29 -6.83 -7.47
C HIS A 460 -4.82 -6.23 -6.14
N GLN A 461 -4.64 -7.05 -5.09
CA GLN A 461 -4.07 -6.63 -3.81
C GLN A 461 -2.63 -6.14 -3.99
N ALA A 462 -1.79 -6.84 -4.75
CA ALA A 462 -0.42 -6.42 -5.03
C ALA A 462 -0.37 -5.10 -5.82
N ARG A 463 -1.24 -4.92 -6.82
CA ARG A 463 -1.38 -3.64 -7.55
C ARG A 463 -1.87 -2.51 -6.66
N GLN A 464 -2.82 -2.78 -5.76
CA GLN A 464 -3.31 -1.78 -4.80
C GLN A 464 -2.20 -1.36 -3.83
N ASN A 465 -1.42 -2.32 -3.32
CA ASN A 465 -0.27 -2.03 -2.47
C ASN A 465 0.79 -1.19 -3.21
N ALA A 466 1.15 -1.55 -4.44
CA ALA A 466 2.10 -0.79 -5.26
C ALA A 466 1.63 0.65 -5.54
N LEU A 467 0.37 0.84 -5.95
CA LEU A 467 -0.22 2.17 -6.13
C LEU A 467 -0.32 2.96 -4.82
N GLN A 468 -0.45 2.27 -3.69
CA GLN A 468 -0.48 2.88 -2.36
C GLN A 468 0.92 3.31 -1.91
N GLU A 469 1.96 2.52 -2.20
CA GLU A 469 3.37 2.86 -2.03
C GLU A 469 3.76 4.05 -2.95
N GLU A 470 3.38 4.04 -4.22
CA GLU A 470 3.58 5.19 -5.13
C GLU A 470 2.88 6.45 -4.62
N ARG A 471 1.63 6.34 -4.15
CA ARG A 471 0.89 7.45 -3.54
C ARG A 471 1.60 7.99 -2.29
N ASP A 472 2.10 7.12 -1.43
CA ASP A 472 2.71 7.54 -0.17
C ASP A 472 4.15 8.06 -0.37
N ASN A 473 4.89 7.51 -1.34
CA ASN A 473 6.11 8.10 -1.88
C ASN A 473 5.83 9.50 -2.45
N LEU A 474 4.83 9.67 -3.32
CA LEU A 474 4.47 10.99 -3.87
C LEU A 474 3.98 11.97 -2.80
N LYS A 475 3.32 11.51 -1.73
CA LYS A 475 2.99 12.37 -0.57
C LYS A 475 4.24 12.74 0.22
N GLN A 476 5.17 11.81 0.41
CA GLN A 476 6.43 12.06 1.09
C GLN A 476 7.30 13.00 0.26
N ASP A 477 7.37 12.84 -1.06
CA ASP A 477 7.97 13.76 -2.01
C ASP A 477 7.28 15.12 -1.95
N LEU A 478 5.95 15.19 -1.88
CA LEU A 478 5.23 16.48 -1.83
C LEU A 478 5.41 17.20 -0.49
N ALA A 479 5.37 16.48 0.63
CA ALA A 479 5.71 17.00 1.96
C ALA A 479 7.17 17.43 2.05
N THR A 480 8.08 16.63 1.46
CA THR A 480 9.47 17.02 1.32
C THR A 480 9.69 18.05 0.22
N THR A 481 8.79 18.35 -0.73
CA THR A 481 9.11 19.37 -1.75
C THR A 481 9.24 20.77 -1.17
N HIS A 482 8.57 21.08 -0.05
CA HIS A 482 8.82 22.34 0.67
C HIS A 482 10.16 22.27 1.40
N LEU A 483 10.37 21.22 2.21
CA LEU A 483 11.62 21.01 2.96
C LEU A 483 12.85 20.84 2.06
N ALA A 484 12.71 20.28 0.87
CA ALA A 484 13.74 20.02 -0.11
C ALA A 484 13.98 21.26 -0.98
N LYS A 485 12.96 22.08 -1.29
CA LYS A 485 13.21 23.42 -1.85
C LYS A 485 13.93 24.29 -0.83
N ASP A 486 13.51 24.28 0.44
CA ASP A 486 14.19 25.01 1.52
C ASP A 486 15.60 24.46 1.77
N GLU A 487 15.80 23.14 1.74
CA GLU A 487 17.13 22.52 1.85
C GLU A 487 18.00 22.75 0.62
N ILE A 488 17.46 22.77 -0.60
CA ILE A 488 18.21 23.09 -1.83
C ILE A 488 18.59 24.57 -1.81
N VAL A 489 17.68 25.46 -1.41
CA VAL A 489 17.97 26.88 -1.19
C VAL A 489 19.05 27.04 -0.12
N LYS A 490 18.92 26.36 1.03
CA LYS A 490 19.92 26.38 2.10
C LYS A 490 21.28 25.82 1.65
N LYS A 491 21.32 24.65 1.00
CA LYS A 491 22.53 24.07 0.39
C LYS A 491 23.14 25.01 -0.66
N SER A 492 22.32 25.75 -1.41
CA SER A 492 22.80 26.74 -2.38
C SER A 492 23.37 27.99 -1.70
N TRP A 493 22.78 28.45 -0.59
CA TRP A 493 23.32 29.52 0.25
C TRP A 493 24.62 29.08 0.92
N ASP A 494 24.68 27.89 1.53
CA ASP A 494 25.89 27.32 2.13
C ASP A 494 27.01 27.17 1.08
N THR A 495 26.68 26.74 -0.14
CA THR A 495 27.65 26.62 -1.26
C THR A 495 28.14 27.99 -1.72
N ARG A 496 27.23 28.97 -1.85
CA ARG A 496 27.55 30.36 -2.20
C ARG A 496 28.44 30.99 -1.12
N ASP A 497 28.10 30.79 0.15
CA ASP A 497 28.80 31.39 1.29
C ASP A 497 30.17 30.75 1.48
N GLN A 498 30.29 29.44 1.24
CA GLN A 498 31.59 28.75 1.18
C GLN A 498 32.43 29.21 -0.03
N ALA A 499 31.82 29.49 -1.18
CA ALA A 499 32.53 30.07 -2.33
C ALA A 499 32.97 31.52 -2.07
N VAL A 500 32.15 32.33 -1.41
CA VAL A 500 32.47 33.69 -0.96
C VAL A 500 33.58 33.68 0.09
N ALA A 501 33.56 32.74 1.04
CA ALA A 501 34.60 32.55 2.03
C ALA A 501 35.95 32.15 1.38
N ARG A 502 35.93 31.20 0.42
CA ARG A 502 37.11 30.84 -0.37
C ARG A 502 37.65 32.04 -1.15
N LYS A 503 36.77 32.79 -1.83
CA LYS A 503 37.13 34.00 -2.57
C LYS A 503 37.81 35.02 -1.65
N ASN A 504 37.20 35.34 -0.51
CA ASN A 504 37.75 36.29 0.46
C ASN A 504 39.12 35.81 1.00
N ASN A 505 39.27 34.51 1.29
CA ASN A 505 40.56 33.97 1.70
C ASN A 505 41.64 34.11 0.61
N CYS A 506 41.31 33.83 -0.66
CA CYS A 506 42.22 34.07 -1.78
C CYS A 506 42.53 35.56 -1.99
N GLU A 507 41.56 36.47 -1.76
CA GLU A 507 41.78 37.92 -1.80
C GLU A 507 42.72 38.39 -0.66
N ILE A 508 42.61 37.79 0.53
CA ILE A 508 43.52 38.02 1.67
C ILE A 508 44.93 37.49 1.37
N GLU A 509 45.06 36.30 0.77
CA GLU A 509 46.34 35.73 0.35
C GLU A 509 47.00 36.54 -0.78
N LEU A 510 46.21 37.06 -1.72
CA LEU A 510 46.67 37.97 -2.77
C LEU A 510 47.13 39.31 -2.17
N ALA A 511 46.42 39.84 -1.18
CA ALA A 511 46.84 41.03 -0.45
C ALA A 511 48.15 40.80 0.33
N ARG A 512 48.31 39.64 0.98
CA ARG A 512 49.56 39.26 1.68
C ARG A 512 50.73 39.14 0.71
N THR A 513 50.61 38.34 -0.35
CA THR A 513 51.68 38.19 -1.36
C THR A 513 52.03 39.50 -2.05
N ARG A 514 51.07 40.44 -2.21
CA ARG A 514 51.35 41.80 -2.68
C ARG A 514 52.13 42.64 -1.67
N ILE A 515 51.84 42.51 -0.37
CA ILE A 515 52.63 43.14 0.71
C ILE A 515 54.04 42.54 0.73
N ASP A 516 54.17 41.22 0.66
CA ASP A 516 55.47 40.53 0.62
C ASP A 516 56.31 40.97 -0.59
N LEU A 517 55.70 41.10 -1.77
CA LEU A 517 56.34 41.63 -2.97
C LEU A 517 56.79 43.08 -2.79
N MET A 518 55.97 43.93 -2.15
CA MET A 518 56.35 45.32 -1.84
C MET A 518 57.50 45.38 -0.84
N GLN A 519 57.53 44.49 0.17
CA GLN A 519 58.60 44.39 1.15
C GLN A 519 59.91 43.90 0.52
N VAL A 520 59.88 42.85 -0.30
CA VAL A 520 61.05 42.35 -1.03
C VAL A 520 61.57 43.39 -2.02
N ASN A 521 60.68 44.16 -2.67
CA ASN A 521 61.09 45.25 -3.55
C ASN A 521 61.73 46.42 -2.77
N SER A 522 61.25 46.74 -1.56
CA SER A 522 61.91 47.70 -0.66
C SER A 522 63.32 47.24 -0.30
N GLN A 523 63.46 45.99 0.15
CA GLN A 523 64.76 45.38 0.49
C GLN A 523 65.71 45.36 -0.71
N LEU A 524 65.21 45.10 -1.92
CA LEU A 524 66.00 45.16 -3.15
C LEU A 524 66.44 46.59 -3.49
N LEU A 525 65.57 47.58 -3.34
CA LEU A 525 65.91 48.99 -3.54
C LEU A 525 66.95 49.46 -2.51
N GLU A 526 66.81 49.07 -1.25
CA GLU A 526 67.79 49.32 -0.18
C GLU A 526 69.15 48.67 -0.51
N ALA A 527 69.16 47.40 -0.92
CA ALA A 527 70.40 46.69 -1.30
C ALA A 527 71.06 47.27 -2.57
N ILE A 528 70.27 47.72 -3.55
CA ILE A 528 70.79 48.45 -4.73
C ILE A 528 71.40 49.78 -4.30
N THR A 529 70.73 50.52 -3.40
CA THR A 529 71.23 51.81 -2.90
C THR A 529 72.55 51.64 -2.16
N GLN A 530 72.63 50.69 -1.22
CA GLN A 530 73.87 50.33 -0.52
C GLN A 530 74.98 49.89 -1.50
N LYS A 531 74.65 49.12 -2.54
CA LYS A 531 75.63 48.73 -3.58
C LYS A 531 76.11 49.92 -4.40
N VAL A 532 75.24 50.88 -4.71
CA VAL A 532 75.60 52.13 -5.40
C VAL A 532 76.51 52.99 -4.50
N GLU A 533 76.19 53.12 -3.21
CA GLU A 533 77.04 53.82 -2.23
C GLU A 533 78.42 53.18 -2.11
N LEU A 534 78.51 51.85 -2.00
CA LEU A 534 79.78 51.13 -1.98
C LEU A 534 80.55 51.27 -3.31
N SER A 535 79.86 51.32 -4.45
CA SER A 535 80.51 51.58 -5.74
C SER A 535 81.07 53.01 -5.80
N GLN A 536 80.31 54.01 -5.36
CA GLN A 536 80.77 55.40 -5.28
C GLN A 536 81.96 55.55 -4.34
N GLN A 537 81.95 54.85 -3.19
CA GLN A 537 83.10 54.78 -2.29
C GLN A 537 84.31 54.14 -2.98
N LEU A 538 84.15 53.02 -3.69
CA LEU A 538 85.24 52.39 -4.44
C LEU A 538 85.78 53.30 -5.56
N ASP A 539 84.91 54.01 -6.27
CA ASP A 539 85.31 54.97 -7.31
C ASP A 539 86.04 56.18 -6.70
N GLN A 540 85.68 56.61 -5.48
CA GLN A 540 86.43 57.62 -4.71
C GLN A 540 87.80 57.09 -4.26
N TRP A 541 87.87 55.89 -3.69
CA TRP A 541 89.13 55.24 -3.31
C TRP A 541 90.06 55.02 -4.51
N GLN A 542 89.53 54.74 -5.69
CA GLN A 542 90.30 54.67 -6.94
C GLN A 542 90.87 56.05 -7.33
N GLN A 543 90.06 57.10 -7.25
CA GLN A 543 90.51 58.48 -7.50
C GLN A 543 91.59 58.91 -6.50
N ASP A 544 91.40 58.66 -5.19
CA ASP A 544 92.36 59.01 -4.14
C ASP A 544 93.68 58.23 -4.31
N MET A 545 93.60 56.93 -4.67
CA MET A 545 94.78 56.13 -4.97
C MET A 545 95.50 56.62 -6.22
N GLN A 546 94.77 57.02 -7.27
CA GLN A 546 95.36 57.58 -8.48
C GLN A 546 96.00 58.95 -8.22
N GLN A 547 95.37 59.81 -7.41
CA GLN A 547 95.98 61.05 -6.93
C GLN A 547 97.26 60.79 -6.13
N LEU A 548 97.27 59.78 -5.25
CA LEU A 548 98.48 59.37 -4.52
C LEU A 548 99.59 58.86 -5.44
N LEU A 549 99.26 58.13 -6.51
CA LEU A 549 100.23 57.68 -7.52
C LEU A 549 100.76 58.85 -8.35
N ASP A 550 99.88 59.76 -8.79
CA ASP A 550 100.26 60.98 -9.52
C ASP A 550 101.12 61.89 -8.65
N ASP A 551 100.82 62.00 -7.35
CA ASP A 551 101.64 62.71 -6.37
C ASP A 551 102.98 62.02 -6.11
N GLN A 552 103.03 60.68 -6.08
CA GLN A 552 104.30 59.96 -6.02
C GLN A 552 105.13 60.15 -7.29
N MET A 553 104.50 60.20 -8.47
CA MET A 553 105.19 60.55 -9.72
C MET A 553 105.67 61.99 -9.70
N ARG A 554 104.83 62.97 -9.34
CA ARG A 554 105.21 64.39 -9.19
C ARG A 554 106.36 64.57 -8.19
N ARG A 555 106.31 63.89 -7.02
CA ARG A 555 107.40 63.89 -6.03
C ARG A 555 108.67 63.21 -6.55
N LYS A 556 108.57 62.17 -7.38
CA LYS A 556 109.74 61.53 -8.01
C LYS A 556 110.34 62.38 -9.12
N LEU A 557 109.51 63.04 -9.94
CA LEU A 557 109.94 63.99 -10.97
C LEU A 557 110.65 65.18 -10.32
N THR A 558 110.00 65.88 -9.37
CA THR A 558 110.66 66.97 -8.61
C THR A 558 111.89 66.52 -7.84
N LYS A 559 111.91 65.31 -7.26
CA LYS A 559 113.14 64.77 -6.63
C LYS A 559 114.23 64.43 -7.64
N HIS A 560 113.88 64.03 -8.87
CA HIS A 560 114.84 63.78 -9.95
C HIS A 560 115.37 65.10 -10.52
N GLU A 561 114.52 66.11 -10.70
CA GLU A 561 114.87 67.48 -11.05
C GLU A 561 115.80 68.11 -9.98
N LEU A 562 115.55 67.85 -8.69
CA LEU A 562 116.39 68.30 -7.57
C LEU A 562 117.69 67.49 -7.36
N LEU A 563 117.85 66.33 -8.01
CA LEU A 563 119.07 65.51 -7.94
C LEU A 563 119.89 65.52 -9.24
N HIS A 564 119.28 65.94 -10.36
CA HIS A 564 119.90 66.09 -11.67
C HIS A 564 119.59 67.48 -12.27
N GLY A 565 119.87 68.53 -11.49
CA GLY A 565 119.69 69.92 -11.89
C GLY A 565 120.62 70.86 -11.12
N ASP A 566 121.85 71.02 -11.60
CA ASP A 566 122.67 72.21 -11.27
C ASP A 566 122.13 73.44 -12.04
N PRO A 567 122.41 74.68 -11.58
CA PRO A 567 121.52 75.83 -11.78
C PRO A 567 121.70 76.54 -13.12
N VAL A 568 120.67 77.32 -13.56
CA VAL A 568 120.77 78.77 -13.92
C VAL A 568 119.52 79.32 -14.66
N ILE A 569 118.91 80.36 -14.06
CA ILE A 569 118.18 81.51 -14.66
C ILE A 569 116.83 81.31 -15.40
N THR A 570 115.78 81.61 -14.63
CA THR A 570 114.61 82.49 -14.91
C THR A 570 114.19 82.85 -16.34
N THR A 571 112.88 82.76 -16.61
CA THR A 571 112.01 83.95 -16.82
C THR A 571 110.57 83.63 -16.42
N ASP A 572 109.90 84.58 -15.77
CA ASP A 572 108.50 84.46 -15.33
C ASP A 572 107.50 84.59 -16.49
N SER A 573 106.30 84.01 -16.31
CA SER A 573 105.00 84.73 -16.33
C SER A 573 103.83 83.85 -16.82
N ASP A 574 102.96 83.48 -15.87
CA ASP A 574 101.51 83.69 -15.93
C ASP A 574 100.70 83.36 -17.21
N SER A 575 99.93 82.26 -17.09
CA SER A 575 98.49 82.31 -16.75
C SER A 575 97.47 81.60 -17.65
N SER A 576 96.58 80.89 -16.96
CA SER A 576 95.15 80.69 -17.26
C SER A 576 94.68 79.67 -18.32
N SER A 577 93.94 78.69 -17.79
CA SER A 577 92.71 78.09 -18.34
C SER A 577 92.69 77.49 -19.75
N SER A 578 92.43 76.18 -19.82
CA SER A 578 91.10 75.73 -20.26
C SER A 578 90.89 74.23 -19.98
N ASP A 579 90.08 73.93 -18.97
CA ASP A 579 89.58 72.58 -18.74
C ASP A 579 88.56 72.24 -19.85
N LYS A 580 88.95 71.34 -20.77
CA LYS A 580 88.09 70.84 -21.85
C LYS A 580 87.79 69.36 -21.64
N THR A 581 86.61 69.15 -21.06
CA THR A 581 85.81 67.92 -21.10
C THR A 581 85.91 67.18 -22.43
N MET A 582 86.00 65.84 -22.41
CA MET A 582 85.13 64.96 -23.21
C MET A 582 85.16 63.50 -22.66
N PRO A 583 84.08 62.71 -22.84
CA PRO A 583 83.82 61.53 -22.00
C PRO A 583 84.46 60.23 -22.51
N ARG A 584 84.88 59.36 -21.57
CA ARG A 584 85.22 57.97 -21.87
C ARG A 584 83.96 57.11 -22.00
N LYS A 585 83.89 56.34 -23.10
CA LYS A 585 82.79 55.43 -23.42
C LYS A 585 82.93 54.07 -22.72
N SER A 586 82.30 53.91 -21.57
CA SER A 586 81.85 52.62 -21.00
C SER A 586 80.75 52.96 -19.99
N THR A 587 79.58 52.34 -19.89
CA THR A 587 79.22 50.91 -20.01
C THR A 587 77.74 50.72 -20.43
N LYS A 588 77.38 50.88 -21.71
CA LYS A 588 76.01 50.57 -22.20
C LYS A 588 75.74 49.06 -22.32
N ARG A 589 75.73 48.32 -21.20
CA ARG A 589 75.29 46.90 -21.11
C ARG A 589 74.52 46.51 -19.84
N LEU A 590 74.10 47.44 -18.99
CA LEU A 590 73.36 47.13 -17.73
C LEU A 590 71.93 47.70 -17.61
N PHE A 591 71.38 48.32 -18.66
CA PHE A 591 70.01 48.87 -18.64
C PHE A 591 68.93 48.04 -19.38
N ASN A 592 69.30 46.91 -20.00
CA ASN A 592 68.35 46.05 -20.75
C ASN A 592 67.65 44.97 -19.92
N LEU A 593 67.81 44.97 -18.58
CA LEU A 593 67.21 43.96 -17.69
C LEU A 593 65.92 44.43 -16.98
N LEU A 594 65.52 45.71 -17.14
CA LEU A 594 64.31 46.27 -16.52
C LEU A 594 63.06 46.28 -17.43
N SER A 595 63.17 45.80 -18.68
CA SER A 595 62.04 45.76 -19.63
C SER A 595 61.38 44.37 -19.77
N LEU A 596 61.90 43.34 -19.11
CA LEU A 596 61.49 41.93 -19.29
C LEU A 596 60.69 41.32 -18.13
N LEU A 597 60.34 42.12 -17.11
CA LEU A 597 59.51 41.73 -15.96
C LEU A 597 58.18 42.49 -15.88
N ARG A 598 57.64 42.90 -17.04
CA ARG A 598 56.33 43.57 -17.15
C ARG A 598 55.47 42.99 -18.27
N LYS A 599 55.29 41.67 -18.25
CA LYS A 599 54.19 40.92 -18.84
C LYS A 599 53.78 39.82 -17.87
#